data_AF-A0A1F0RSH6-F1
#
_entry.id   AF-A0A1F0RSH6-F1
#
_cell.length_a   1.000
_cell.length_b   1.000
_cell.length_c   1.000
_cell.angle_alpha   90.00
_cell.angle_beta   90.00
_cell.angle_gamma   90.00
#
_symmetry.space_group_name_H-M   'P 1'
#
loop_
_entity.id
_entity.type
_entity.pdbx_description
1 polymer ?
#
loop_
_entity_poly.entity_id
_entity_poly.type
_entity_poly.pdbx_seq_one_letter_code
_entity_poly.pdbx_strand_id
1 'polypeptide(L)'
;MDGDITGLLVCVGLVLVMVAYWPFYIRGVRRNPQSEEWYDSADATGAESDGVLFIYPYGTLIMGAAGATGLVASANLPESVETVLIVPLVAAFVIGVIGFTGAIGVPLPWPFVPRWVVDIRKAKRARRRARRQARRMKKKE
;
A
#
# COMPACT_ATOMS: atom_id res chain seq x y z
N MET A 1 25.77 24.25 9.25
CA MET A 1 25.26 23.35 10.30
C MET A 1 23.75 23.15 10.24
N ASP A 2 22.96 24.13 9.77
CA ASP A 2 21.49 23.98 9.68
C ASP A 2 21.01 22.90 8.70
N GLY A 3 21.76 22.65 7.62
CA GLY A 3 21.43 21.59 6.65
C GLY A 3 21.42 20.16 7.22
N ASP A 4 22.14 19.92 8.32
CA ASP A 4 22.22 18.61 8.97
C ASP A 4 21.00 18.39 9.89
N ILE A 5 20.66 19.39 10.71
CA ILE A 5 19.52 19.31 11.65
C ILE A 5 18.20 19.25 10.88
N THR A 6 18.00 20.08 9.85
CA THR A 6 16.77 20.02 9.04
C THR A 6 16.63 18.66 8.35
N GLY A 7 17.71 18.11 7.80
CA GLY A 7 17.71 16.78 7.18
C GLY A 7 17.30 15.68 8.17
N LEU A 8 17.88 15.69 9.38
CA LEU A 8 17.53 14.76 10.45
C LEU A 8 16.06 14.88 10.87
N LEU A 9 15.55 16.11 11.05
CA LEU A 9 14.15 16.34 11.40
C LEU A 9 13.19 15.83 10.32
N VAL A 10 13.52 16.01 9.05
CA VAL A 10 12.76 15.43 7.93
C VAL A 10 12.77 13.91 8.02
N CYS A 11 13.94 13.29 8.23
CA CYS A 11 14.06 11.84 8.32
C CYS A 11 13.24 11.26 9.49
N VAL A 12 13.31 11.89 10.67
CA VAL A 12 12.48 11.54 11.83
C VAL A 12 10.99 11.71 11.50
N GLY A 13 10.60 12.82 10.88
CA GLY A 13 9.22 13.10 10.50
C GLY A 13 8.65 12.03 9.57
N LEU A 14 9.40 11.59 8.56
CA LEU A 14 8.97 10.53 7.63
C LEU A 14 8.73 9.20 8.35
N VAL A 15 9.61 8.82 9.28
CA VAL A 15 9.44 7.61 10.10
C VAL A 15 8.20 7.73 10.99
N LEU A 16 8.01 8.88 11.65
CA LEU A 16 6.84 9.12 12.50
C LEU A 16 5.53 9.05 11.72
N VAL A 17 5.48 9.62 10.51
CA VAL A 17 4.31 9.54 9.62
C VAL A 17 4.00 8.08 9.27
N MET A 18 5.01 7.28 8.92
CA MET A 18 4.83 5.84 8.67
C MET A 18 4.25 5.12 9.90
N VAL A 19 4.87 5.31 11.06
CA VAL A 19 4.48 4.64 12.31
C VAL A 19 3.09 5.08 12.76
N ALA A 20 2.72 6.35 12.57
CA ALA A 20 1.40 6.86 12.95
C ALA A 20 0.29 6.33 12.03
N TYR A 21 0.56 6.23 10.72
CA TYR A 21 -0.44 5.80 9.74
C TYR A 21 -0.72 4.28 9.78
N TRP A 22 0.32 3.47 9.98
CA TRP A 22 0.21 2.02 9.91
C TRP A 22 -0.82 1.38 10.87
N PRO A 23 -0.95 1.81 12.15
CA PRO A 23 -2.00 1.35 13.05
C PRO A 23 -3.41 1.66 12.56
N PHE A 24 -3.61 2.86 11.99
CA PHE A 24 -4.88 3.24 11.38
C PHE A 24 -5.20 2.33 10.19
N TYR A 25 -4.25 2.13 9.28
CA TYR A 25 -4.43 1.24 8.13
C TYR A 25 -4.76 -0.19 8.56
N ILE A 26 -3.99 -0.77 9.50
CA ILE A 26 -4.22 -2.14 9.95
C ILE A 26 -5.60 -2.30 10.60
N ARG A 27 -5.96 -1.40 11.52
CA ARG A 27 -7.20 -1.52 12.31
C ARG A 27 -8.43 -1.07 11.54
N GLY A 28 -8.37 0.09 10.89
CA GLY A 28 -9.51 0.73 10.24
C GLY A 28 -9.81 0.20 8.83
N VAL A 29 -8.80 -0.27 8.11
CA VAL A 29 -8.94 -0.61 6.67
C VAL A 29 -8.72 -2.10 6.44
N ARG A 30 -7.59 -2.61 6.90
CA ARG A 30 -7.15 -3.96 6.53
C ARG A 30 -7.94 -5.04 7.27
N ARG A 31 -8.29 -4.81 8.53
CA ARG A 31 -9.03 -5.76 9.37
C ARG A 31 -10.55 -5.59 9.29
N ASN A 32 -11.05 -4.43 8.88
CA ASN A 32 -12.47 -4.16 8.80
C ASN A 32 -12.96 -4.31 7.35
N PRO A 33 -13.71 -5.37 7.00
CA PRO A 33 -14.23 -5.55 5.65
C PRO A 33 -15.14 -4.39 5.26
N GLN A 34 -14.94 -3.85 4.06
CA GLN A 34 -15.80 -2.80 3.50
C GLN A 34 -16.74 -3.36 2.44
N SER A 35 -17.80 -2.62 2.14
CA SER A 35 -18.76 -2.98 1.11
C SER A 35 -18.16 -2.91 -0.29
N GLU A 36 -18.80 -3.58 -1.25
CA GLU A 36 -18.45 -3.43 -2.68
C GLU A 36 -18.65 -1.99 -3.16
N GLU A 37 -19.65 -1.27 -2.64
CA GLU A 37 -19.88 0.15 -2.94
C GLU A 37 -18.74 1.04 -2.46
N TRP A 38 -18.21 0.79 -1.25
CA TRP A 38 -17.02 1.51 -0.75
C TRP A 38 -15.77 1.19 -1.58
N TYR A 39 -15.63 -0.07 -2.02
CA TYR A 39 -14.51 -0.45 -2.89
C TYR A 39 -14.63 0.23 -4.28
N ASP A 40 -15.86 0.41 -4.76
CA ASP A 40 -16.17 0.96 -6.09
C ASP A 40 -16.30 2.47 -6.14
N SER A 41 -16.48 3.14 -5.01
CA SER A 41 -16.62 4.60 -4.93
C SER A 41 -15.39 5.35 -5.47
N ALA A 42 -14.26 4.66 -5.66
CA ALA A 42 -13.06 5.22 -6.29
C ALA A 42 -13.04 5.16 -7.83
N ASP A 43 -13.89 4.37 -8.49
CA ASP A 43 -13.75 4.05 -9.92
C ASP A 43 -14.21 5.21 -10.86
N ALA A 44 -14.82 6.28 -10.33
CA ALA A 44 -15.37 7.38 -11.14
C ALA A 44 -14.78 8.79 -10.89
N THR A 45 -14.37 9.11 -9.65
CA THR A 45 -13.75 10.40 -9.26
C THR A 45 -12.72 10.15 -8.18
N GLY A 46 -11.74 9.30 -8.52
CA GLY A 46 -10.84 8.60 -7.62
C GLY A 46 -10.00 9.49 -6.70
N ALA A 47 -9.99 9.12 -5.42
CA ALA A 47 -8.95 9.46 -4.45
C ALA A 47 -9.10 8.67 -3.16
N GLU A 48 -10.33 8.42 -2.70
CA GLU A 48 -10.55 7.96 -1.32
C GLU A 48 -10.23 6.47 -1.11
N SER A 49 -10.80 5.56 -1.91
CA SER A 49 -10.54 4.12 -1.72
C SER A 49 -9.13 3.71 -2.18
N ASP A 50 -8.62 4.29 -3.28
CA ASP A 50 -7.22 4.11 -3.71
C ASP A 50 -6.23 4.71 -2.71
N GLY A 51 -6.59 5.88 -2.15
CA GLY A 51 -5.89 6.54 -1.06
C GLY A 51 -5.64 5.58 0.10
N VAL A 52 -6.73 5.07 0.64
CA VAL A 52 -6.75 4.28 1.87
C VAL A 52 -6.25 2.83 1.67
N LEU A 53 -6.38 2.25 0.47
CA LEU A 53 -5.90 0.90 0.17
C LEU A 53 -4.45 0.84 -0.34
N PHE A 54 -4.00 1.84 -1.11
CA PHE A 54 -2.76 1.78 -1.85
C PHE A 54 -1.83 2.96 -1.59
N ILE A 55 -2.30 4.19 -1.74
CA ILE A 55 -1.43 5.38 -1.72
C ILE A 55 -0.87 5.61 -0.32
N TYR A 56 -1.72 5.69 0.69
CA TYR A 56 -1.29 5.99 2.05
C TYR A 56 -0.49 4.84 2.69
N PRO A 57 -0.92 3.57 2.71
CA PRO A 57 -0.16 2.53 3.41
C PRO A 57 1.22 2.29 2.77
N TYR A 58 1.30 2.30 1.43
CA TYR A 58 2.55 2.04 0.73
C TYR A 58 3.39 3.30 0.52
N GLY A 59 2.77 4.46 0.30
CA GLY A 59 3.47 5.74 0.26
C GLY A 59 4.10 6.09 1.61
N THR A 60 3.39 5.86 2.72
CA THR A 60 3.97 6.06 4.06
C THR A 60 5.05 5.02 4.38
N LEU A 61 4.95 3.78 3.88
CA LEU A 61 6.03 2.78 3.97
C LEU A 61 7.29 3.22 3.22
N ILE A 62 7.15 3.75 2.00
CA ILE A 62 8.26 4.29 1.21
C ILE A 62 8.92 5.46 1.95
N MET A 63 8.11 6.40 2.44
CA MET A 63 8.59 7.55 3.22
C MET A 63 9.34 7.08 4.48
N GLY A 64 8.77 6.16 5.24
CA GLY A 64 9.40 5.61 6.44
C GLY A 64 10.71 4.88 6.15
N ALA A 65 10.78 4.10 5.07
CA ALA A 65 12.00 3.43 4.63
C ALA A 65 13.09 4.44 4.22
N ALA A 66 12.73 5.48 3.46
CA ALA A 66 13.65 6.55 3.06
C ALA A 66 14.15 7.35 4.28
N GLY A 67 13.26 7.74 5.18
CA GLY A 67 13.61 8.45 6.41
C GLY A 67 14.52 7.63 7.31
N ALA A 68 14.22 6.34 7.53
CA ALA A 68 15.07 5.45 8.31
C ALA A 68 16.44 5.24 7.65
N THR A 69 16.51 5.17 6.32
CA THR A 69 17.80 5.07 5.61
C THR A 69 18.64 6.32 5.83
N GLY A 70 18.03 7.51 5.76
CA GLY A 70 18.70 8.77 6.08
C GLY A 70 19.23 8.83 7.52
N LEU A 71 18.46 8.32 8.50
CA LEU A 71 18.92 8.23 9.89
C LEU A 71 20.11 7.28 10.06
N VAL A 72 20.05 6.09 9.44
CA VAL A 72 21.14 5.11 9.48
C VAL A 72 22.43 5.71 8.90
N ALA A 73 22.34 6.35 7.74
CA ALA A 73 23.48 6.99 7.10
C ALA A 73 24.07 8.14 7.94
N SER A 74 23.24 8.86 8.69
CA SER A 74 23.69 9.95 9.58
C SER A 74 24.31 9.48 10.90
N ALA A 75 24.12 8.21 11.29
CA ALA A 75 24.45 7.71 12.62
C ALA A 75 25.93 7.29 12.78
N ASN A 76 26.77 7.42 11.73
CA ASN A 76 28.19 7.03 11.73
C ASN A 76 28.43 5.62 12.32
N LEU A 77 27.61 4.65 11.87
CA LEU A 77 27.66 3.27 12.36
C LEU A 77 28.80 2.48 11.70
N PRO A 78 29.28 1.40 12.34
CA PRO A 78 30.15 0.44 11.67
C PRO A 78 29.47 -0.15 10.44
N GLU A 79 30.23 -0.37 9.36
CA GLU A 79 29.74 -0.84 8.06
C GLU A 79 28.90 -2.13 8.15
N SER A 80 29.28 -3.05 9.03
CA SER A 80 28.53 -4.30 9.27
C SER A 80 27.14 -4.04 9.85
N VAL A 81 27.01 -3.06 10.74
CA VAL A 81 25.74 -2.66 11.37
C VAL A 81 24.88 -1.93 10.35
N GLU A 82 25.47 -0.98 9.61
CA GLU A 82 24.79 -0.26 8.54
C GLU A 82 24.21 -1.22 7.49
N THR A 83 25.02 -2.16 7.00
CA THR A 83 24.59 -3.14 6.00
C THR A 83 23.38 -3.95 6.51
N VAL A 84 23.45 -4.46 7.75
CA VAL A 84 22.36 -5.24 8.36
C VAL A 84 21.07 -4.39 8.49
N LEU A 85 21.20 -3.09 8.77
CA LEU A 85 20.06 -2.18 8.88
C LEU A 85 19.49 -1.78 7.52
N ILE A 86 20.31 -1.64 6.48
CA ILE A 86 19.86 -1.26 5.12
C ILE A 86 19.04 -2.37 4.46
N VAL A 87 19.40 -3.65 4.63
CA VAL A 87 18.68 -4.77 4.00
C VAL A 87 17.14 -4.72 4.24
N PRO A 88 16.62 -4.65 5.48
CA PRO A 88 15.19 -4.56 5.70
C PRO A 88 14.57 -3.25 5.18
N LEU A 89 15.32 -2.16 5.12
CA LEU A 89 14.84 -0.88 4.58
C LEU A 89 14.66 -0.93 3.07
N VAL A 90 15.60 -1.55 2.36
CA VAL A 90 15.48 -1.81 0.91
C VAL A 90 14.28 -2.74 0.64
N ALA A 91 14.11 -3.79 1.43
CA ALA A 91 12.96 -4.68 1.31
C ALA A 91 11.64 -3.92 1.54
N ALA A 92 11.55 -3.09 2.58
CA ALA A 92 10.39 -2.25 2.87
C ALA A 92 10.09 -1.27 1.72
N PHE A 93 11.12 -0.64 1.16
CA PHE A 93 11.00 0.25 0.02
C PHE A 93 10.44 -0.49 -1.21
N VAL A 94 10.99 -1.65 -1.56
CA VAL A 94 10.52 -2.47 -2.69
C VAL A 94 9.08 -2.93 -2.49
N ILE A 95 8.72 -3.40 -1.30
CA ILE A 95 7.34 -3.76 -0.96
C ILE A 95 6.41 -2.55 -1.12
N GLY A 96 6.86 -1.38 -0.66
CA GLY A 96 6.18 -0.10 -0.85
C GLY A 96 5.90 0.20 -2.32
N VAL A 97 6.93 0.16 -3.17
CA VAL A 97 6.80 0.42 -4.61
C VAL A 97 5.82 -0.56 -5.27
N ILE A 98 5.92 -1.86 -4.98
CA ILE A 98 5.00 -2.86 -5.53
C ILE A 98 3.56 -2.58 -5.07
N GLY A 99 3.35 -2.33 -3.78
CA GLY A 99 2.03 -2.03 -3.23
C GLY A 99 1.41 -0.75 -3.81
N PHE A 100 2.22 0.26 -4.08
CA PHE A 100 1.80 1.53 -4.65
C PHE A 100 1.25 1.38 -6.08
N THR A 101 1.70 0.37 -6.84
CA THR A 101 1.14 0.09 -8.19
C THR A 101 -0.35 -0.24 -8.18
N GLY A 102 -0.93 -0.62 -7.03
CA GLY A 102 -2.37 -0.80 -6.90
C GLY A 102 -3.16 0.48 -7.17
N ALA A 103 -2.59 1.65 -6.90
CA ALA A 103 -3.21 2.95 -7.14
C ALA A 103 -3.34 3.31 -8.63
N ILE A 104 -2.56 2.65 -9.50
CA ILE A 104 -2.64 2.83 -10.97
C ILE A 104 -3.43 1.69 -11.64
N GLY A 105 -4.23 0.93 -10.87
CA GLY A 105 -5.12 -0.11 -11.37
C GLY A 105 -4.50 -1.50 -11.51
N VAL A 106 -3.25 -1.72 -11.05
CA VAL A 106 -2.64 -3.06 -11.07
C VAL A 106 -3.34 -3.96 -10.05
N PRO A 107 -3.92 -5.10 -10.47
CA PRO A 107 -4.64 -5.98 -9.56
C PRO A 107 -3.68 -6.77 -8.68
N LEU A 108 -3.35 -6.22 -7.51
CA LEU A 108 -2.47 -6.87 -6.54
C LEU A 108 -3.12 -8.06 -5.82
N PRO A 109 -2.36 -9.15 -5.54
CA PRO A 109 -2.84 -10.29 -4.76
C PRO A 109 -2.69 -10.05 -3.25
N TRP A 110 -3.27 -10.95 -2.43
CA TRP A 110 -2.84 -11.07 -1.04
C TRP A 110 -1.36 -11.52 -1.02
N PRO A 111 -0.48 -10.95 -0.17
CA PRO A 111 -0.74 -10.09 1.00
C PRO A 111 -0.69 -8.58 0.74
N PHE A 112 -0.63 -8.10 -0.50
CA PHE A 112 -0.60 -6.65 -0.79
C PHE A 112 -1.98 -5.97 -0.66
N VAL A 113 -3.06 -6.74 -0.65
CA VAL A 113 -4.41 -6.21 -0.37
C VAL A 113 -5.09 -7.01 0.73
N PRO A 114 -6.05 -6.41 1.46
CA PRO A 114 -6.89 -7.13 2.40
C PRO A 114 -7.63 -8.29 1.72
N ARG A 115 -7.88 -9.38 2.46
CA ARG A 115 -8.58 -10.57 1.91
C ARG A 115 -9.96 -10.23 1.35
N TRP A 116 -10.69 -9.37 2.07
CA TRP A 116 -12.03 -8.93 1.66
C TRP A 116 -12.03 -8.23 0.28
N VAL A 117 -10.97 -7.49 -0.07
CA VAL A 117 -10.82 -6.89 -1.41
C VAL A 117 -10.68 -7.97 -2.48
N VAL A 118 -9.85 -8.99 -2.20
CA VAL A 118 -9.67 -10.13 -3.12
C VAL A 118 -11.00 -10.87 -3.33
N ASP A 119 -11.79 -11.02 -2.27
CA ASP A 119 -13.08 -11.71 -2.33
C ASP A 119 -14.12 -10.93 -3.14
N ILE A 120 -14.20 -9.60 -2.99
CA ILE A 120 -15.03 -8.72 -3.84
C ILE A 120 -14.62 -8.89 -5.31
N ARG A 121 -13.32 -8.84 -5.61
CA ARG A 121 -12.81 -9.02 -6.99
C ARG A 121 -13.17 -10.39 -7.56
N LYS A 122 -13.07 -11.45 -6.76
CA LYS A 122 -13.48 -12.81 -7.16
C LYS A 122 -14.98 -12.88 -7.43
N ALA A 123 -15.81 -12.35 -6.53
CA ALA A 123 -17.26 -12.30 -6.68
C ALA A 123 -17.69 -11.54 -7.96
N LYS A 124 -17.07 -10.39 -8.22
CA LYS A 124 -17.28 -9.62 -9.47
C LYS A 124 -16.96 -10.44 -10.71
N ARG A 125 -15.82 -11.14 -10.73
CA ARG A 125 -15.43 -11.98 -11.86
C ARG A 125 -16.40 -13.14 -12.06
N ALA A 126 -16.88 -13.77 -10.99
CA ALA A 126 -17.88 -14.84 -11.05
C ALA A 126 -19.22 -14.34 -11.63
N ARG A 127 -19.74 -13.20 -11.15
CA ARG A 127 -20.96 -12.58 -11.69
C ARG A 127 -20.82 -12.21 -13.17
N ARG A 128 -19.67 -11.66 -13.58
CA ARG A 128 -19.40 -11.35 -15.00
C ARG A 128 -19.38 -12.61 -15.88
N ARG A 129 -18.84 -13.74 -15.38
CA ARG A 129 -18.86 -15.03 -16.09
C ARG A 129 -20.29 -15.57 -16.22
N ALA A 130 -21.07 -15.57 -15.15
CA ALA A 130 -22.46 -16.00 -15.17
C ALA A 130 -23.31 -15.18 -16.15
N ARG A 131 -23.17 -13.85 -16.17
CA ARG A 131 -23.85 -12.96 -17.13
C ARG A 131 -23.49 -13.27 -18.58
N ARG A 132 -22.22 -13.60 -18.87
CA ARG A 132 -21.77 -13.99 -20.21
C ARG A 132 -22.35 -15.34 -20.64
N GLN A 133 -22.45 -16.31 -19.72
CA GLN A 133 -23.05 -17.62 -20.00
C GLN A 133 -24.56 -17.48 -20.25
N ALA A 134 -25.28 -16.73 -19.42
CA ALA A 134 -26.71 -16.47 -19.62
C ALA A 134 -27.00 -15.80 -20.97
N ARG A 135 -26.18 -14.82 -21.38
CA ARG A 135 -26.29 -14.20 -22.72
C ARG A 135 -25.98 -15.16 -23.87
N ARG A 136 -25.11 -16.15 -23.67
CA ARG A 136 -24.79 -17.17 -24.69
C ARG A 136 -25.93 -18.18 -24.83
N MET A 137 -26.59 -18.56 -23.73
CA MET A 137 -27.75 -19.46 -23.77
C MET A 137 -28.94 -18.80 -24.47
N LYS A 138 -29.26 -17.54 -24.13
CA LYS A 138 -30.32 -16.74 -24.79
C LYS A 138 -30.10 -16.44 -26.28
N LYS A 139 -28.89 -16.63 -26.81
CA LYS A 139 -28.59 -16.47 -28.26
C LYS A 139 -28.64 -17.79 -29.03
N LYS A 140 -28.74 -18.92 -28.33
CA LYS A 140 -28.82 -20.27 -28.91
C LYS A 140 -30.26 -20.79 -28.95
N GLU A 141 -31.15 -20.20 -28.17
CA GLU A 141 -32.61 -20.24 -28.38
C GLU A 141 -33.01 -19.22 -29.44
#